data_AF-A0A0L6VLW2-F1
#
_entry.id   AF-A0A0L6VLW2-F1
#
_cell.length_a   1.000
_cell.length_b   1.000
_cell.length_c   1.000
_cell.angle_alpha   90.00
_cell.angle_beta   90.00
_cell.angle_gamma   90.00
#
_symmetry.space_group_name_H-M   'P 1'
#
loop_
_entity.id
_entity.type
_entity.pdbx_description
1 polymer ?
#
loop_
_entity_poly.entity_id
_entity_poly.type
_entity_poly.pdbx_seq_one_letter_code
_entity_poly.pdbx_strand_id
1 'polypeptide(L)'
;MLNNDNYTLWLIPMEAKLYKIKALTIFTSAIACPDPETEKDNTQLYVKLNKDTCVEIVQHLSPEVLAYVSSSLPSNEEFNGLKLWKLLKAKFAGDDITSKTTILL
;
A
#
# COMPACT_ATOMS: atom_id res chain seq x y z
N MET A 1 -7.70 4.88 11.85
CA MET A 1 -6.92 3.62 11.74
C MET A 1 -7.68 2.65 10.86
N LEU A 2 -7.02 1.92 9.96
CA LEU A 2 -7.58 0.83 9.17
C LEU A 2 -7.89 -0.34 10.10
N ASN A 3 -9.10 -0.88 9.99
CA ASN A 3 -9.54 -2.12 10.62
C ASN A 3 -10.29 -2.98 9.59
N ASN A 4 -10.86 -4.11 10.01
CA ASN A 4 -11.53 -5.03 9.09
C ASN A 4 -12.80 -4.48 8.44
N ASP A 5 -13.40 -3.42 8.97
CA ASP A 5 -14.74 -2.97 8.59
C ASP A 5 -14.76 -1.61 7.89
N ASN A 6 -13.62 -0.91 7.79
CA ASN A 6 -13.59 0.49 7.41
C ASN A 6 -12.71 0.83 6.21
N TYR A 7 -12.30 -0.17 5.41
CA TYR A 7 -11.35 0.04 4.32
C TYR A 7 -11.76 1.15 3.34
N THR A 8 -13.01 1.18 2.88
CA THR A 8 -13.51 2.24 1.98
C THR A 8 -13.41 3.63 2.60
N LEU A 9 -13.66 3.76 3.91
CA LEU A 9 -13.54 5.03 4.64
C LEU A 9 -12.08 5.42 4.91
N TRP A 10 -11.20 4.44 5.04
CA TRP A 10 -9.76 4.64 5.25
C TRP A 10 -9.03 5.01 3.95
N LEU A 11 -9.48 4.49 2.81
CA LEU A 11 -8.78 4.57 1.53
C LEU A 11 -8.59 6.02 1.05
N ILE A 12 -9.68 6.81 0.95
CA ILE A 12 -9.60 8.18 0.42
C ILE A 12 -8.67 9.08 1.26
N PRO A 13 -8.78 9.13 2.60
CA PRO A 13 -7.84 9.88 3.43
C PRO A 13 -6.40 9.41 3.28
N MET A 14 -6.17 8.10 3.11
CA MET A 14 -4.83 7.57 2.91
C MET A 14 -4.25 7.99 1.56
N GLU A 15 -5.01 7.87 0.47
CA GLU A 15 -4.59 8.32 -0.85
C GLU A 15 -4.25 9.83 -0.86
N ALA A 16 -5.02 10.65 -0.15
CA ALA A 16 -4.72 12.07 0.02
C ALA A 16 -3.39 12.32 0.76
N LYS A 17 -3.07 11.51 1.78
CA LYS A 17 -1.78 11.57 2.48
C LYS A 17 -0.62 11.16 1.56
N LEU A 18 -0.79 10.08 0.79
CA LEU A 18 0.21 9.64 -0.19
C LEU A 18 0.40 10.65 -1.32
N TYR A 19 -0.66 11.34 -1.73
CA TYR A 19 -0.57 12.44 -2.68
C TYR A 19 0.26 13.60 -2.13
N LYS A 20 0.04 13.99 -0.86
CA LYS A 20 0.78 15.06 -0.19
C LYS A 20 2.29 14.79 -0.16
N ILE A 21 2.70 13.54 0.02
CA ILE A 21 4.12 13.15 -0.01
C ILE A 21 4.63 12.83 -1.42
N LYS A 22 3.83 13.07 -2.47
CA LYS A 22 4.15 12.81 -3.89
C LYS A 22 4.42 11.33 -4.21
N ALA A 23 3.91 10.42 -3.39
CA ALA A 23 4.13 8.99 -3.57
C ALA A 23 2.95 8.29 -4.26
N LEU A 24 1.76 8.89 -4.30
CA LEU A 24 0.56 8.26 -4.89
C LEU A 24 0.78 7.75 -6.33
N THR A 25 1.51 8.49 -7.16
CA THR A 25 1.82 8.12 -8.56
C THR A 25 2.60 6.82 -8.72
N ILE A 26 3.39 6.45 -7.70
CA ILE A 26 4.10 5.16 -7.66
C ILE A 26 3.11 4.00 -7.49
N PHE A 27 2.02 4.21 -6.74
CA PHE A 27 1.10 3.15 -6.33
C PHE A 27 -0.13 3.00 -7.25
N THR A 28 -0.43 4.02 -8.06
CA THR A 28 -1.50 4.00 -9.08
C THR A 28 -1.00 3.51 -10.44
N SER A 29 0.11 2.76 -10.48
CA SER A 29 0.69 2.11 -11.68
C SER A 29 1.24 3.03 -12.78
N ALA A 30 1.45 4.32 -12.50
CA ALA A 30 1.93 5.27 -13.50
C ALA A 30 3.47 5.31 -13.67
N ILE A 31 4.24 4.76 -12.72
CA ILE A 31 5.71 4.86 -12.72
C ILE A 31 6.32 3.48 -12.45
N ALA A 32 7.09 2.96 -13.42
CA ALA A 32 7.88 1.75 -13.24
C ALA A 32 9.05 2.01 -12.26
N CYS A 33 9.56 0.95 -11.62
CA CYS A 33 10.78 1.07 -10.82
C CYS A 33 11.91 1.55 -11.74
N PRO A 34 12.55 2.70 -11.46
CA PRO A 34 13.61 3.25 -12.29
C PRO A 34 14.86 2.38 -12.25
N ASP A 35 15.63 2.38 -13.33
CA ASP A 35 16.87 1.61 -13.44
C ASP A 35 17.99 2.27 -12.62
N PRO A 36 18.57 1.58 -11.62
CA PRO A 36 19.62 2.13 -10.76
C PRO A 36 20.90 2.55 -11.50
N GLU A 37 21.20 1.96 -12.66
CA GLU A 37 22.41 2.26 -13.43
C GLU A 37 22.25 3.51 -14.29
N THR A 38 21.06 3.69 -14.87
CA THR A 38 20.79 4.77 -15.84
C THR A 38 20.01 5.94 -15.25
N GLU A 39 19.35 5.76 -14.10
CA GLU A 39 18.43 6.75 -13.51
C GLU A 39 18.66 6.94 -11.99
N LYS A 40 19.92 6.99 -11.55
CA LYS A 40 20.34 7.01 -10.14
C LYS A 40 19.52 7.96 -9.23
N ASP A 41 19.30 9.21 -9.65
CA ASP A 41 18.54 10.20 -8.85
C ASP A 41 17.06 9.82 -8.71
N ASN A 42 16.45 9.29 -9.78
CA ASN A 42 15.08 8.78 -9.75
C ASN A 42 14.98 7.54 -8.86
N THR A 43 15.96 6.64 -8.89
CA THR A 43 16.03 5.47 -8.02
C THR A 43 16.14 5.87 -6.55
N GLN A 44 16.99 6.84 -6.22
CA GLN A 44 17.11 7.32 -4.84
C GLN A 44 15.79 7.95 -4.37
N LEU A 45 15.15 8.77 -5.21
CA LEU A 45 13.85 9.37 -4.90
C LEU A 45 12.77 8.30 -4.74
N TYR A 46 12.72 7.30 -5.63
CA TYR A 46 11.78 6.19 -5.56
C TYR A 46 11.94 5.40 -4.25
N VAL A 47 13.17 5.04 -3.88
CA VAL A 47 13.46 4.31 -2.63
C VAL A 47 12.99 5.13 -1.42
N LYS A 48 13.25 6.44 -1.42
CA LYS A 48 12.81 7.33 -0.35
C LYS A 48 11.28 7.36 -0.24
N LEU A 49 10.58 7.62 -1.34
CA LEU A 49 9.12 7.71 -1.36
C LEU A 49 8.45 6.38 -0.97
N ASN A 50 9.05 5.25 -1.36
CA ASN A 50 8.57 3.92 -0.97
C ASN A 50 8.66 3.70 0.56
N LYS A 51 9.77 4.13 1.18
CA LYS A 51 9.94 4.07 2.64
C LYS A 51 9.01 5.04 3.38
N ASP A 52 8.93 6.29 2.92
CA ASP A 52 8.06 7.32 3.51
C ASP A 52 6.59 6.88 3.46
N THR A 53 6.19 6.22 2.37
CA THR A 53 4.84 5.63 2.25
C THR A 53 4.62 4.52 3.26
N CYS A 54 5.60 3.63 3.45
CA CYS A 54 5.50 2.57 4.45
C CYS A 54 5.26 3.15 5.84
N VAL A 55 6.03 4.18 6.21
CA VAL A 55 5.88 4.89 7.49
C VAL A 55 4.49 5.52 7.62
N GLU A 56 4.02 6.24 6.62
CA GLU A 56 2.70 6.89 6.65
C GLU A 56 1.56 5.86 6.78
N ILE A 57 1.60 4.76 6.02
CA ILE A 57 0.55 3.72 6.08
C ILE A 57 0.53 3.07 7.46
N VAL A 58 1.68 2.64 7.97
CA VAL A 58 1.81 1.92 9.26
C VAL A 58 1.22 2.70 10.42
N GLN A 59 1.44 4.01 10.46
CA GLN A 59 0.87 4.90 11.49
C GLN A 59 -0.66 4.93 11.51
N HIS A 60 -1.30 4.44 10.46
CA HIS A 60 -2.75 4.47 10.30
C HIS A 60 -3.37 3.07 10.29
N LEU A 61 -2.66 2.05 10.77
CA LEU A 61 -3.17 0.68 10.91
C LEU A 61 -3.60 0.40 12.35
N SER A 62 -4.67 -0.38 12.55
CA SER A 62 -5.01 -0.90 13.87
C SER A 62 -4.00 -1.98 14.31
N PRO A 63 -3.91 -2.29 15.62
CA PRO A 63 -3.05 -3.36 16.12
C PRO A 63 -3.30 -4.72 15.44
N GLU A 64 -4.55 -5.05 15.13
CA GLU A 64 -4.90 -6.28 14.42
C GLU A 64 -4.34 -6.32 13.00
N VAL A 65 -4.47 -5.21 12.27
CA VAL A 65 -3.95 -5.10 10.90
C VAL A 65 -2.42 -5.08 10.91
N LEU A 66 -1.79 -4.48 11.92
CA LEU A 66 -0.34 -4.54 12.12
C LEU A 66 0.14 -5.99 12.31
N ALA A 67 -0.52 -6.77 13.16
CA ALA A 67 -0.18 -8.19 13.35
C ALA A 67 -0.31 -9.01 12.05
N TYR A 68 -1.35 -8.72 11.26
CA TYR A 68 -1.50 -9.32 9.94
C TYR A 68 -0.35 -8.95 8.99
N VAL A 69 0.00 -7.66 8.89
CA VAL A 69 1.09 -7.18 8.03
C VAL A 69 2.43 -7.81 8.44
N SER A 70 2.74 -7.83 9.74
CA SER A 70 3.97 -8.39 10.28
C SER A 70 4.11 -9.90 10.04
N SER A 71 3.01 -10.63 9.95
CA SER A 71 3.03 -12.07 9.62
C SER A 71 3.02 -12.35 8.12
N SER A 72 2.60 -11.38 7.29
CA SER A 72 2.46 -11.56 5.83
C SER A 72 3.67 -11.08 5.01
N LEU A 73 4.42 -10.09 5.50
CA LEU A 73 5.61 -9.60 4.83
C LEU A 73 6.88 -10.25 5.40
N PRO A 74 7.82 -10.71 4.55
CA PRO A 74 9.11 -11.20 5.02
C PRO A 74 9.95 -10.04 5.59
N SER A 75 10.86 -10.34 6.53
CA SER A 75 11.63 -9.32 7.26
C SER A 75 12.47 -8.39 6.38
N ASN A 76 12.88 -8.84 5.19
CA ASN A 76 13.63 -8.02 4.22
C ASN A 76 12.74 -7.02 3.44
N GLU A 77 11.42 -7.03 3.65
CA GLU A 77 10.44 -6.18 2.97
C GLU A 77 9.66 -5.29 3.95
N GLU A 78 10.08 -5.22 5.22
CA GLU A 78 9.35 -4.52 6.30
C GLU A 78 9.16 -3.01 6.03
N PHE A 79 10.02 -2.42 5.19
CA PHE A 79 9.94 -1.00 4.79
C PHE A 79 9.52 -0.79 3.32
N ASN A 80 8.88 -1.79 2.71
CA ASN A 80 8.42 -1.70 1.32
C ASN A 80 6.97 -1.20 1.24
N GLY A 81 6.79 0.12 1.11
CA GLY A 81 5.47 0.75 1.02
C GLY A 81 4.60 0.22 -0.14
N LEU A 82 5.20 -0.17 -1.26
CA LEU A 82 4.49 -0.73 -2.42
C LEU A 82 3.94 -2.12 -2.13
N LYS A 83 4.75 -2.99 -1.51
CA LYS A 83 4.27 -4.31 -1.11
C LYS A 83 3.21 -4.20 -0.03
N LEU A 84 3.40 -3.33 0.96
CA LEU A 84 2.40 -3.05 1.98
C LEU A 84 1.07 -2.57 1.37
N TRP A 85 1.11 -1.57 0.49
CA TRP A 85 -0.07 -1.07 -0.19
C TRP A 85 -0.80 -2.16 -0.97
N LYS A 86 -0.08 -2.96 -1.77
CA LYS A 86 -0.64 -4.08 -2.52
C LYS A 86 -1.27 -5.14 -1.61
N LEU A 87 -0.60 -5.49 -0.52
CA LEU A 87 -1.09 -6.44 0.48
C LEU A 87 -2.41 -5.98 1.10
N LEU A 88 -2.49 -4.71 1.52
CA LEU A 88 -3.71 -4.14 2.11
C LEU A 88 -4.86 -4.12 1.10
N LYS A 89 -4.60 -3.71 -0.16
CA LYS A 89 -5.61 -3.76 -1.22
C LYS A 89 -6.14 -5.17 -1.45
N ALA A 90 -5.25 -6.16 -1.57
CA ALA A 90 -5.64 -7.56 -1.77
C ALA A 90 -6.50 -8.09 -0.60
N LYS A 91 -6.17 -7.72 0.64
CA LYS A 91 -6.95 -8.15 1.82
C LYS A 91 -8.32 -7.48 1.92
N PHE A 92 -8.40 -6.18 1.65
CA PHE A 92 -9.56 -5.38 2.07
C PHE A 92 -10.39 -4.77 0.95
N ALA A 93 -9.83 -4.56 -0.25
CA ALA A 93 -10.61 -4.11 -1.40
C ALA A 93 -11.45 -5.25 -1.99
N GLY A 94 -11.13 -6.50 -1.61
CA GLY A 94 -11.50 -7.69 -2.35
C GLY A 94 -10.69 -7.73 -3.65
N ASP A 95 -10.19 -8.90 -4.02
CA ASP A 95 -9.94 -9.12 -5.45
C ASP A 95 -11.29 -8.90 -6.14
N ASP A 96 -11.32 -8.05 -7.17
CA ASP A 96 -12.45 -7.67 -8.04
C ASP A 96 -13.16 -8.88 -8.73
N ILE A 97 -12.90 -10.10 -8.24
CA ILE A 97 -13.31 -11.39 -8.76
C ILE A 97 -14.36 -12.06 -7.86
N THR A 98 -14.48 -11.69 -6.57
CA THR A 98 -15.39 -12.38 -5.63
C THR A 98 -16.76 -11.74 -5.42
N SER A 99 -17.04 -10.55 -5.94
CA SER A 99 -18.38 -9.92 -5.83
C SER A 99 -19.44 -10.49 -6.80
N LYS A 100 -19.16 -11.59 -7.52
CA LYS A 100 -20.13 -12.25 -8.42
C LYS A 100 -20.77 -13.54 -7.90
N THR A 101 -20.57 -13.90 -6.64
CA THR A 101 -21.22 -15.09 -6.08
C THR A 101 -22.06 -14.67 -4.88
N THR A 102 -23.31 -14.26 -5.14
CA THR A 102 -24.53 -14.74 -4.46
C THR A 102 -25.72 -13.92 -4.96
N ILE A 103 -26.35 -14.35 -6.05
CA ILE A 103 -27.82 -14.38 -6.11
C ILE A 103 -28.17 -15.81 -6.52
N LEU A 104 -28.37 -16.65 -5.50
CA LEU A 104 -29.22 -17.83 -5.61
C LEU A 104 -30.51 -17.45 -4.91
N LEU A 105 -31.52 -17.10 -5.70
CA LEU A 105 -32.94 -17.25 -5.38
C LEU A 105 -33.60 -17.91 -6.59
#